data_AF-A0A849N1P5-F1
#
_entry.id   AF-A0A849N1P5-F1
#
_cell.length_a   1.000
_cell.length_b   1.000
_cell.length_c   1.000
_cell.angle_alpha   90.00
_cell.angle_beta   90.00
_cell.angle_gamma   90.00
#
_symmetry.space_group_name_H-M   'P 1'
#
loop_
_entity.id
_entity.type
_entity.pdbx_description
1 polymer ?
#
loop_
_entity_poly.entity_id
_entity_poly.type
_entity_poly.pdbx_seq_one_letter_code
_entity_poly.pdbx_strand_id
1 'polypeptide(L)'
;MAYAIVRDVDLAETETADTAEWQARAKGLLKAELKRRNVTYAQLVERLAAIGVKETEPNIRNKIARGGFTAVFLLQVMVAVGAKEVRLD
;
A
#
# COMPACT_ATOMS: atom_id res chain seq x y z
N MET A 1 25.53 -43.27 18.08
CA MET A 1 24.79 -42.30 18.91
C MET A 1 24.57 -41.06 18.03
N ALA A 2 23.66 -41.14 17.06
CA ALA A 2 22.27 -40.66 17.11
C ALA A 2 22.16 -39.13 16.86
N TYR A 3 22.31 -38.72 15.60
CA TYR A 3 21.85 -37.41 15.11
C TYR A 3 20.42 -37.58 14.57
N ALA A 4 19.46 -37.51 15.48
CA ALA A 4 18.05 -37.31 15.18
C ALA A 4 17.47 -36.61 16.42
N ILE A 5 16.46 -35.75 16.22
CA ILE A 5 15.81 -34.90 17.23
C ILE A 5 16.44 -33.50 17.33
N VAL A 6 16.16 -32.68 16.31
CA VAL A 6 15.47 -31.38 16.46
C VAL A 6 14.92 -30.97 15.09
N ARG A 7 13.97 -31.76 14.59
CA ARG A 7 12.86 -31.23 13.80
C ARG A 7 11.73 -31.10 14.79
N ASP A 8 11.42 -29.87 15.18
CA ASP A 8 10.07 -29.34 15.37
C ASP A 8 10.24 -27.84 15.71
N VAL A 9 9.78 -26.96 14.82
CA VAL A 9 8.64 -26.06 15.06
C VAL A 9 8.99 -25.09 16.19
N ASP A 10 9.39 -23.84 15.93
CA ASP A 10 8.51 -22.81 15.41
C ASP A 10 9.33 -21.59 14.96
N LEU A 11 9.21 -21.17 13.69
CA LEU A 11 9.81 -19.94 13.16
C LEU A 11 8.73 -18.87 12.86
N ALA A 12 7.52 -19.02 13.40
CA ALA A 12 6.35 -18.27 12.96
C ALA A 12 5.79 -17.24 13.96
N GLU A 13 6.60 -16.62 14.82
CA GLU A 13 6.07 -15.65 15.82
C GLU A 13 6.66 -14.23 15.82
N THR A 14 7.28 -13.76 14.73
CA THR A 14 7.74 -12.35 14.63
C THR A 14 7.09 -11.51 13.53
N GLU A 15 6.07 -12.01 12.83
CA GLU A 15 5.57 -11.34 11.62
C GLU A 15 4.05 -11.07 11.66
N THR A 16 3.55 -10.22 12.56
CA THR A 16 2.15 -9.74 12.46
C THR A 16 1.92 -8.31 12.98
N ALA A 17 2.62 -7.87 14.03
CA ALA A 17 2.40 -6.53 14.60
C ALA A 17 3.00 -5.42 13.72
N ASP A 18 4.28 -5.53 13.36
CA ASP A 18 5.00 -4.50 12.59
C ASP A 18 4.37 -4.29 11.21
N THR A 19 4.15 -5.38 10.46
CA THR A 19 3.63 -5.29 9.10
C THR A 19 2.24 -4.66 9.05
N ALA A 20 1.36 -4.98 10.00
CA ALA A 20 0.02 -4.40 10.07
C ALA A 20 0.05 -2.90 10.41
N GLU A 21 0.93 -2.48 11.33
CA GLU A 21 1.14 -1.07 11.67
C GLU A 21 1.66 -0.28 10.47
N TRP A 22 2.69 -0.80 9.78
CA TRP A 22 3.24 -0.17 8.58
C TRP A 22 2.21 -0.08 7.44
N GLN A 23 1.38 -1.11 7.25
CA GLN A 23 0.26 -1.07 6.29
C GLN A 23 -0.78 0.00 6.67
N ALA A 24 -1.07 0.16 7.96
CA ALA A 24 -1.97 1.19 8.45
C ALA A 24 -1.41 2.60 8.20
N ARG A 25 -0.11 2.79 8.45
CA ARG A 25 0.59 4.04 8.16
C ARG A 25 0.61 4.35 6.65
N ALA A 26 0.97 3.37 5.81
CA ALA A 26 1.02 3.52 4.37
C ALA A 26 -0.33 3.90 3.75
N LYS A 27 -1.42 3.21 4.13
CA LYS A 27 -2.76 3.57 3.63
C LYS A 27 -3.25 4.91 4.18
N GLY A 28 -2.93 5.24 5.42
CA GLY A 28 -3.28 6.52 6.04
C GLY A 28 -2.64 7.68 5.28
N LEU A 29 -1.36 7.54 4.95
CA LEU A 29 -0.60 8.50 4.18
C LEU A 29 -1.18 8.71 2.78
N LEU A 30 -1.45 7.62 2.06
CA LEU A 30 -2.00 7.71 0.70
C LEU A 30 -3.40 8.35 0.70
N LYS A 31 -4.24 8.00 1.67
CA LYS A 31 -5.57 8.64 1.85
C LYS A 31 -5.45 10.12 2.19
N ALA A 32 -4.47 10.51 3.01
CA ALA A 32 -4.24 11.91 3.35
C ALA A 32 -3.89 12.72 2.10
N GLU A 33 -3.02 12.19 1.23
CA GLU A 33 -2.69 12.86 -0.04
C GLU A 33 -3.90 13.02 -0.98
N LEU A 34 -4.75 11.99 -1.08
CA LEU A 34 -5.99 12.08 -1.85
C LEU A 34 -6.93 13.15 -1.27
N LYS A 35 -7.07 13.19 0.06
CA LYS A 35 -7.92 14.17 0.75
C LYS A 35 -7.39 15.60 0.61
N ARG A 36 -6.08 15.82 0.76
CA ARG A 36 -5.43 17.14 0.60
C ARG A 36 -5.67 17.74 -0.78
N ARG A 37 -5.81 16.88 -1.80
CA ARG A 37 -6.00 17.26 -3.21
C ARG A 37 -7.45 17.20 -3.67
N ASN A 38 -8.37 16.85 -2.77
CA ASN A 38 -9.78 16.66 -3.05
C ASN A 38 -10.05 15.71 -4.23
N VAL A 39 -9.27 14.61 -4.30
CA VAL A 39 -9.37 13.60 -5.37
C VAL A 39 -10.19 12.41 -4.88
N THR A 40 -11.29 12.12 -5.58
CA THR A 40 -12.10 10.91 -5.36
C THR A 40 -11.45 9.69 -6.02
N TYR A 41 -11.88 8.47 -5.66
CA TYR A 41 -11.36 7.27 -6.32
C TYR A 41 -11.74 7.21 -7.81
N ALA A 42 -12.92 7.68 -8.19
CA ALA A 42 -13.32 7.79 -9.61
C ALA A 42 -12.36 8.72 -10.38
N GLN A 43 -12.04 9.90 -9.83
CA GLN A 43 -11.08 10.82 -10.43
C GLN A 43 -9.66 10.26 -10.44
N LEU A 44 -9.28 9.46 -9.43
CA LEU A 44 -7.98 8.80 -9.41
C LEU A 44 -7.86 7.77 -10.54
N VAL A 45 -8.92 7.02 -10.84
CA VAL A 45 -8.95 6.10 -11.99
C VAL A 45 -8.69 6.85 -13.29
N GLU A 46 -9.38 7.97 -13.51
CA GLU A 46 -9.21 8.79 -14.72
C GLU A 46 -7.78 9.35 -14.83
N ARG A 47 -7.22 9.85 -13.73
CA ARG A 47 -5.85 10.39 -13.69
C ARG A 47 -4.79 9.33 -13.90
N LEU A 48 -4.99 8.13 -13.33
CA LEU A 48 -4.10 6.98 -13.58
C LEU A 48 -4.18 6.55 -15.05
N ALA A 49 -5.37 6.54 -15.65
CA ALA A 49 -5.52 6.22 -17.06
C ALA A 49 -4.80 7.23 -17.96
N ALA A 50 -4.79 8.52 -17.60
CA ALA A 50 -4.06 9.56 -18.32
C ALA A 50 -2.53 9.33 -18.36
N ILE A 51 -1.98 8.59 -17.41
CA ILE A 51 -0.56 8.19 -17.38
C ILE A 51 -0.33 6.74 -17.85
N GLY A 52 -1.34 6.11 -18.47
CA GLY A 52 -1.27 4.75 -19.01
C GLY A 52 -1.52 3.63 -17.99
N VAL A 53 -1.91 3.95 -16.76
CA VAL A 53 -2.19 2.97 -15.70
C VAL A 53 -3.69 2.66 -15.68
N LYS A 54 -4.06 1.46 -16.12
CA LYS A 54 -5.46 1.01 -16.12
C LYS A 54 -5.81 0.40 -14.77
N GLU A 55 -6.75 1.04 -14.08
CA GLU A 55 -7.25 0.59 -12.79
C GLU A 55 -8.77 0.72 -12.72
N THR A 56 -9.39 0.05 -11.74
CA THR A 56 -10.81 0.22 -11.43
C THR A 56 -10.99 0.73 -10.01
N GLU A 57 -12.08 1.45 -9.76
CA GLU A 57 -12.36 1.99 -8.43
C GLU A 57 -12.41 0.89 -7.34
N PRO A 58 -13.04 -0.28 -7.55
CA PRO A 58 -12.97 -1.39 -6.59
C PRO A 58 -11.55 -1.89 -6.35
N ASN A 59 -10.71 -2.00 -7.40
CA ASN A 59 -9.34 -2.50 -7.26
C ASN A 59 -8.48 -1.52 -6.44
N ILE A 60 -8.56 -0.22 -6.75
CA ILE A 60 -7.87 0.83 -6.00
C ILE A 60 -8.33 0.84 -4.55
N ARG A 61 -9.65 0.79 -4.29
CA ARG A 61 -10.20 0.75 -2.94
C ARG A 61 -9.62 -0.42 -2.16
N ASN A 62 -9.57 -1.61 -2.75
CA ASN A 62 -9.02 -2.81 -2.13
C ASN A 62 -7.51 -2.70 -1.89
N LYS A 63 -6.74 -2.21 -2.87
CA LYS A 63 -5.28 -1.97 -2.75
C LYS A 63 -4.94 -0.98 -1.64
N ILE A 64 -5.69 0.12 -1.54
CA ILE A 64 -5.49 1.11 -0.48
C ILE A 64 -5.97 0.56 0.87
N ALA A 65 -7.10 -0.13 0.92
CA ALA A 65 -7.65 -0.66 2.17
C ALA A 65 -6.69 -1.64 2.87
N ARG A 66 -6.03 -2.52 2.10
CA ARG A 66 -5.05 -3.49 2.62
C ARG A 66 -3.69 -2.89 2.99
N GLY A 67 -3.35 -1.69 2.49
CA GLY A 67 -2.07 -1.02 2.79
C GLY A 67 -0.81 -1.65 2.18
N GLY A 68 -0.84 -2.93 1.79
CA GLY A 68 0.23 -3.62 1.06
C GLY A 68 0.17 -3.36 -0.46
N PHE A 69 0.38 -2.12 -0.88
CA PHE A 69 0.58 -1.78 -2.29
C PHE A 69 2.07 -1.60 -2.59
N THR A 70 2.46 -1.78 -3.86
CA THR A 70 3.85 -1.64 -4.28
C THR A 70 4.28 -0.17 -4.25
N ALA A 71 5.58 0.08 -4.09
CA ALA A 71 6.15 1.42 -4.26
C ALA A 71 5.85 2.00 -5.65
N VAL A 72 5.80 1.15 -6.68
CA VAL A 72 5.39 1.54 -8.04
C VAL A 72 3.98 2.12 -8.05
N PHE A 73 3.02 1.46 -7.42
CA PHE A 73 1.64 1.97 -7.32
C PHE A 73 1.58 3.30 -6.56
N LEU A 74 2.33 3.42 -5.47
CA LEU A 74 2.44 4.68 -4.71
C LEU A 74 2.90 5.83 -5.62
N LEU A 75 4.00 5.62 -6.36
CA LEU A 75 4.55 6.63 -7.27
C LEU A 75 3.57 6.98 -8.40
N GLN A 76 2.89 6.00 -8.98
CA GLN A 76 1.85 6.22 -9.99
C GLN A 76 0.73 7.10 -9.45
N VAL A 77 0.25 6.83 -8.24
CA VAL A 77 -0.78 7.67 -7.58
C VAL A 77 -0.25 9.08 -7.34
N MET A 78 0.98 9.22 -6.81
CA MET A 78 1.59 10.53 -6.57
C MET A 78 1.67 11.36 -7.86
N VAL A 79 2.16 10.77 -8.96
CA VAL A 79 2.23 11.44 -10.25
C VAL A 79 0.84 11.82 -10.75
N ALA A 80 -0.13 10.89 -10.70
CA ALA A 80 -1.50 11.11 -11.15
C ALA A 80 -2.22 12.25 -10.40
N VAL A 81 -1.94 12.43 -9.10
CA VAL A 81 -2.54 13.49 -8.28
C VAL A 81 -1.68 14.76 -8.22
N GLY A 82 -0.50 14.76 -8.83
CA GLY A 82 0.44 15.89 -8.82
C GLY A 82 1.13 16.10 -7.46
N ALA A 83 1.30 15.04 -6.67
CA ALA A 83 2.08 15.05 -5.44
C ALA A 83 3.58 14.96 -5.74
N LYS A 84 4.34 15.94 -5.25
CA LYS A 84 5.81 16.00 -5.43
C LYS A 84 6.57 15.37 -4.27
N GLU A 85 5.95 15.36 -3.09
CA GLU A 85 6.55 14.87 -1.85
C GLU A 85 5.51 14.13 -1.02
N VAL A 86 6.02 13.30 -0.13
CA VAL A 86 5.25 12.59 0.89
C VAL A 86 5.92 12.89 2.22
N ARG A 87 5.15 13.41 3.17
CA ARG A 87 5.61 13.69 4.54
C ARG A 87 5.17 12.56 5.46
N LEU A 88 6.09 12.04 6.26
CA LEU A 88 5.85 10.92 7.17
C LEU A 88 5.49 11.38 8.59
N ASP A 89 5.44 12.71 8.79
CA ASP A 89 5.36 13.45 10.05
C ASP A 89 4.42 14.67 9.94
#